data_AF-B9E531-F1
#
_entry.id   AF-B9E531-F1
#
_cell.length_a   1.000
_cell.length_b   1.000
_cell.length_c   1.000
_cell.angle_alpha   90.00
_cell.angle_beta   90.00
_cell.angle_gamma   90.00
#
_symmetry.space_group_name_H-M   'P 1'
#
loop_
_entity.id
_entity.type
_entity.pdbx_description
1 polymer ?
#
loop_
_entity_poly.entity_id
_entity_poly.type
_entity_poly.pdbx_seq_one_letter_code
_entity_poly.pdbx_strand_id
1 'polypeptide(L)'
;MYTLAESGQIKVFLDHFGCIFMSHRPVKEMFSKAAFVISTTAGIGTKNVIKIIQRNLKYWGIRKIYKCGLTLRAKDWGDMLFKKQNKYKKILEKNHIVFIVQ
;
A
#
# COMPACT_ATOMS: atom_id res chain seq x y z
N MET A 1 -8.68 -3.38 -1.33
CA MET A 1 -9.41 -3.43 -0.03
C MET A 1 -10.69 -4.21 -0.24
N TYR A 2 -11.04 -5.08 0.70
CA TYR A 2 -12.28 -5.88 0.70
C TYR A 2 -12.95 -5.73 2.06
N THR A 3 -14.27 -5.50 2.09
CA THR A 3 -15.06 -5.39 3.33
C THR A 3 -14.44 -4.44 4.38
N LEU A 4 -14.00 -3.26 3.94
CA LEU A 4 -13.34 -2.21 4.75
C LEU A 4 -12.00 -2.61 5.40
N ALA A 5 -11.44 -3.76 5.02
CA ALA A 5 -10.17 -4.29 5.50
C ALA A 5 -9.21 -4.67 4.34
N GLU A 6 -8.01 -5.09 4.70
CA GLU A 6 -7.08 -5.79 3.81
C GLU A 6 -7.72 -7.07 3.25
N SER A 7 -7.18 -7.60 2.15
CA SER A 7 -7.58 -8.94 1.72
C SER A 7 -7.06 -9.97 2.72
N GLY A 8 -7.73 -11.12 2.82
CA GLY A 8 -7.28 -12.23 3.66
C GLY A 8 -5.84 -12.67 3.34
N GLN A 9 -5.44 -12.62 2.07
CA GLN A 9 -4.06 -12.93 1.66
C GLN A 9 -3.03 -11.95 2.25
N ILE A 10 -3.33 -10.65 2.28
CA ILE A 10 -2.44 -9.68 2.95
C ILE A 10 -2.39 -9.97 4.44
N LYS A 11 -3.51 -10.29 5.09
CA LYS A 11 -3.52 -10.61 6.51
C LYS A 11 -2.65 -11.84 6.82
N VAL A 12 -2.81 -12.91 6.05
CA VAL A 12 -2.01 -14.13 6.18
C VAL A 12 -0.51 -13.84 5.98
N PHE A 13 -0.16 -13.02 4.98
CA PHE A 13 1.22 -12.59 4.77
C PHE A 13 1.78 -11.83 5.98
N LEU A 14 1.01 -10.88 6.52
CA LEU A 14 1.44 -10.12 7.70
C LEU A 14 1.60 -11.02 8.93
N ASP A 15 0.71 -11.98 9.14
CA ASP A 15 0.76 -12.92 10.25
C ASP A 15 1.96 -13.87 10.15
N HIS A 16 2.27 -14.33 8.94
CA HIS A 16 3.43 -15.19 8.68
C HIS A 16 4.74 -14.51 9.09
N PHE A 17 4.85 -13.20 8.87
CA PHE A 17 5.99 -12.38 9.27
C PHE A 17 5.74 -11.62 10.60
N GLY A 18 4.82 -12.09 11.45
CA GLY A 18 4.55 -11.48 12.74
C GLY A 18 5.76 -11.54 13.71
N CYS A 19 6.60 -12.57 13.57
CA CYS A 19 7.75 -12.78 14.46
C CYS A 19 8.89 -11.76 14.26
N ILE A 20 8.99 -11.12 13.09
CA ILE A 20 10.07 -10.17 12.78
C ILE A 20 9.79 -8.74 13.25
N PHE A 21 8.74 -8.56 14.05
CA PHE A 21 8.42 -7.26 14.63
C PHE A 21 9.59 -6.75 15.49
N MET A 22 9.80 -5.44 15.50
CA MET A 22 10.89 -4.76 16.21
C MET A 22 10.90 -5.08 17.70
N SER A 23 9.74 -5.33 18.30
CA SER A 23 9.61 -5.71 19.71
C SER A 23 9.97 -7.16 20.01
N HIS A 24 10.10 -8.01 18.99
CA HIS A 24 10.35 -9.44 19.15
C HIS A 24 11.67 -9.88 18.52
N ARG A 25 11.82 -9.78 17.20
CA ARG A 25 13.01 -10.23 16.47
C ARG A 25 13.27 -9.32 15.26
N PRO A 26 13.78 -8.09 15.46
CA PRO A 26 14.07 -7.18 14.35
C PRO A 26 15.07 -7.79 13.37
N VAL A 27 14.79 -7.63 12.08
CA VAL A 27 15.64 -8.09 10.97
C VAL A 27 16.33 -6.86 10.38
N LYS A 28 17.66 -6.79 10.48
CA LYS A 28 18.45 -5.60 10.12
C LYS A 28 18.28 -5.20 8.65
N GLU A 29 18.11 -6.19 7.79
CA GLU A 29 17.88 -6.05 6.35
C GLU A 29 16.60 -5.28 6.03
N MET A 30 15.61 -5.26 6.93
CA MET A 30 14.37 -4.51 6.73
C MET A 30 14.60 -2.99 6.84
N PHE A 31 15.63 -2.55 7.55
CA PHE A 31 15.86 -1.14 7.83
C PHE A 31 16.33 -0.34 6.61
N SER A 32 16.95 -1.01 5.63
CA SER A 32 17.34 -0.41 4.36
C SER A 32 16.26 -0.52 3.28
N LYS A 33 15.20 -1.31 3.51
CA LYS A 33 14.13 -1.49 2.52
C LYS A 33 13.24 -0.25 2.43
N ALA A 34 12.70 -0.07 1.23
CA ALA A 34 11.58 0.83 0.96
C ALA A 34 10.36 0.00 0.56
N ALA A 35 9.17 0.51 0.88
CA ALA A 35 7.90 -0.13 0.51
C ALA A 35 6.94 0.87 -0.12
N PHE A 36 6.14 0.40 -1.07
CA PHE A 36 5.04 1.17 -1.66
C PHE A 36 3.72 0.42 -1.47
N VAL A 37 2.80 1.01 -0.72
CA VAL A 37 1.50 0.40 -0.43
C VAL A 37 0.44 1.00 -1.34
N ILE A 38 -0.07 0.20 -2.27
CA ILE A 38 -1.21 0.59 -3.12
C ILE A 38 -2.47 -0.10 -2.60
N SER A 39 -3.55 0.66 -2.44
CA SER A 39 -4.87 0.10 -2.14
C SER A 39 -5.92 0.68 -3.07
N THR A 40 -6.61 -0.21 -3.77
CA THR A 40 -7.74 0.12 -4.64
C THR A 40 -9.06 -0.27 -3.98
N THR A 41 -10.13 0.45 -4.30
CA THR A 41 -11.51 0.14 -3.90
C THR A 41 -12.49 0.69 -4.91
N ALA A 42 -13.69 0.11 -5.00
CA ALA A 42 -14.80 0.72 -5.71
C ALA A 42 -15.43 1.91 -4.96
N GLY A 43 -15.28 1.95 -3.64
CA GLY A 43 -15.93 2.94 -2.77
C GLY A 43 -14.95 3.67 -1.86
N ILE A 44 -15.08 3.42 -0.56
CA ILE A 44 -14.33 4.10 0.50
C ILE A 44 -13.44 3.10 1.25
N GLY A 45 -12.54 3.60 2.11
CA GLY A 45 -11.82 2.77 3.08
C GLY A 45 -10.35 2.48 2.77
N THR A 46 -9.81 2.91 1.62
CA THR A 46 -8.39 2.70 1.26
C THR A 46 -7.42 3.25 2.30
N LYS A 47 -7.71 4.43 2.86
CA LYS A 47 -6.89 5.07 3.90
C LYS A 47 -6.73 4.21 5.15
N ASN A 48 -7.78 3.52 5.57
CA ASN A 48 -7.77 2.69 6.78
C ASN A 48 -6.89 1.45 6.56
N VAL A 49 -7.10 0.77 5.44
CA VAL A 49 -6.31 -0.42 5.06
C VAL A 49 -4.83 -0.08 4.87
N ILE A 50 -4.52 1.01 4.18
CA ILE A 50 -3.14 1.49 4.02
C ILE A 50 -2.51 1.76 5.38
N LYS A 51 -3.24 2.37 6.33
CA LYS A 51 -2.72 2.66 7.68
C LYS A 51 -2.37 1.38 8.44
N ILE A 52 -3.18 0.33 8.32
CA ILE A 52 -2.92 -0.98 8.93
C ILE A 52 -1.65 -1.61 8.34
N ILE A 53 -1.55 -1.69 7.01
CA ILE A 53 -0.38 -2.26 6.35
C ILE A 53 0.88 -1.45 6.67
N GLN A 54 0.81 -0.11 6.55
CA GLN A 54 1.90 0.79 6.89
C GLN A 54 2.37 0.59 8.34
N ARG A 55 1.46 0.39 9.30
CA ARG A 55 1.81 0.12 10.70
C ARG A 55 2.64 -1.16 10.81
N ASN A 56 2.18 -2.27 10.23
CA ASN A 56 2.93 -3.53 10.27
C ASN A 56 4.33 -3.39 9.66
N LEU A 57 4.44 -2.76 8.47
CA LEU A 57 5.73 -2.53 7.82
C LEU A 57 6.68 -1.66 8.67
N LYS A 58 6.15 -0.65 9.38
CA LYS A 58 6.94 0.13 10.34
C LYS A 58 7.43 -0.73 11.50
N TYR A 59 6.58 -1.61 12.03
CA TYR A 59 6.99 -2.55 13.08
C TYR A 59 7.95 -3.61 12.58
N TRP A 60 8.06 -3.88 11.28
CA TRP A 60 9.17 -4.66 10.72
C TRP A 60 10.47 -3.84 10.58
N GLY A 61 10.42 -2.53 10.80
CA GLY A 61 11.57 -1.63 10.74
C GLY A 61 11.79 -0.94 9.38
N ILE A 62 10.85 -1.05 8.44
CA ILE A 62 10.96 -0.38 7.13
C ILE A 62 10.88 1.13 7.32
N ARG A 63 11.94 1.84 6.93
CA ARG A 63 12.06 3.30 7.14
C ARG A 63 11.25 4.12 6.14
N LYS A 64 11.30 3.73 4.86
CA LYS A 64 10.68 4.47 3.76
C LYS A 64 9.42 3.75 3.30
N ILE A 65 8.25 4.31 3.64
CA ILE A 65 6.96 3.72 3.25
C ILE A 65 6.13 4.77 2.52
N TYR A 66 5.97 4.55 1.22
CA TYR A 66 5.11 5.33 0.34
C TYR A 66 3.74 4.69 0.25
N LYS A 67 2.72 5.47 -0.10
CA LYS A 67 1.34 4.99 -0.12
C LYS A 67 0.48 5.67 -1.18
N CYS A 68 -0.40 4.90 -1.78
CA CYS A 68 -1.35 5.37 -2.78
C CYS A 68 -2.70 4.68 -2.60
N GLY A 69 -3.74 5.47 -2.31
CA GLY A 69 -5.12 5.00 -2.24
C GLY A 69 -5.90 5.47 -3.47
N LEU A 70 -6.48 4.54 -4.22
CA LEU A 70 -7.24 4.84 -5.43
C LEU A 70 -8.69 4.34 -5.31
N THR A 71 -9.66 5.21 -5.57
CA THR A 71 -11.07 4.84 -5.64
C THR A 71 -11.47 4.64 -7.10
N LEU A 72 -11.39 3.40 -7.56
CA LEU A 72 -11.72 2.97 -8.91
C LEU A 72 -13.21 2.62 -8.96
N ARG A 73 -14.07 3.61 -9.25
CA ARG A 73 -15.51 3.42 -9.48
C ARG A 73 -15.79 2.85 -10.88
N ALA A 74 -15.07 1.81 -11.27
CA ALA A 74 -15.20 1.15 -12.56
C ALA A 74 -14.70 -0.28 -12.44
N LYS A 75 -15.29 -1.17 -13.25
CA LYS A 75 -14.87 -2.56 -13.34
C LYS A 75 -13.55 -2.66 -14.09
N ASP A 76 -13.48 -1.99 -15.24
CA ASP A 76 -12.30 -1.97 -16.09
C ASP A 76 -11.72 -0.55 -16.21
N TRP A 77 -10.42 -0.47 -16.52
CA TRP A 77 -9.74 0.83 -16.69
C TRP A 77 -10.37 1.66 -17.81
N GLY A 78 -10.75 1.00 -18.91
CA GLY A 78 -11.37 1.63 -20.08
C GLY A 78 -12.72 2.27 -19.78
N ASP A 79 -13.48 1.72 -18.83
CA ASP A 79 -14.80 2.22 -18.46
C ASP A 79 -14.75 3.52 -17.65
N MET A 80 -13.56 3.91 -17.17
CA MET A 80 -13.40 5.17 -16.45
C MET A 80 -13.38 6.36 -17.40
N LEU A 81 -14.05 7.44 -17.00
CA LEU A 81 -13.90 8.74 -17.64
C LEU A 81 -12.42 9.12 -17.79
N PHE A 82 -12.02 9.57 -18.98
CA PHE A 82 -10.64 9.95 -19.31
C PHE A 82 -10.03 10.92 -18.28
N LYS A 83 -10.83 11.86 -17.76
CA LYS A 83 -10.42 12.79 -16.69
C LYS A 83 -9.96 12.07 -15.41
N LYS A 84 -10.63 10.99 -15.01
CA LYS A 84 -10.23 10.17 -13.85
C LYS A 84 -8.99 9.34 -14.16
N GLN A 85 -8.92 8.73 -15.34
CA GLN A 85 -7.74 7.98 -15.77
C GLN A 85 -6.49 8.86 -15.74
N ASN A 86 -6.56 10.06 -16.31
CA ASN A 86 -5.44 10.99 -16.37
C ASN A 86 -5.05 11.52 -14.96
N LYS A 87 -6.03 11.73 -14.09
CA LYS A 87 -5.79 12.05 -12.67
C LYS A 87 -5.02 10.93 -11.98
N TYR A 88 -5.43 9.67 -12.15
CA TYR A 88 -4.76 8.53 -11.52
C TYR A 88 -3.37 8.29 -12.12
N LYS A 89 -3.20 8.47 -13.43
CA LYS A 89 -1.90 8.42 -14.09
C LYS A 89 -0.92 9.44 -13.49
N LYS A 90 -1.33 10.71 -13.34
CA LYS A 90 -0.51 11.74 -12.69
C LYS A 90 -0.17 11.42 -11.24
N ILE A 91 -1.12 10.85 -10.48
CA ILE A 91 -0.86 10.42 -9.10
C ILE A 91 0.19 9.30 -9.10
N LEU A 92 0.06 8.31 -9.99
CA LEU A 92 1.01 7.21 -10.09
C LEU A 92 2.39 7.72 -10.53
N GLU A 93 2.48 8.56 -11.56
CA GLU A 93 3.74 9.15 -12.04
C GLU A 93 4.44 9.99 -10.96
N LYS A 94 3.70 10.82 -10.23
CA LYS A 94 4.25 11.61 -9.12
C LYS A 94 4.82 10.72 -8.02
N ASN A 95 4.17 9.59 -7.72
CA ASN A 95 4.66 8.63 -6.72
C ASN A 95 5.74 7.69 -7.27
N HIS A 96 5.78 7.45 -8.58
CA HIS A 96 6.77 6.63 -9.27
C HIS A 96 8.15 7.32 -9.31
N ILE A 97 8.19 8.64 -9.51
CA ILE A 97 9.43 9.43 -9.43
C ILE A 97 10.10 9.28 -8.05
N VAL A 98 9.30 9.17 -7.00
CA VAL A 98 9.82 9.00 -5.63
C VAL A 98 10.50 7.63 -5.43
N PHE A 99 10.16 6.63 -6.25
CA PHE A 99 10.73 5.28 -6.16
C PHE A 99 11.98 5.07 -7.03
N ILE A 100 12.13 5.81 -8.13
CA ILE A 100 13.28 5.67 -9.06
C ILE A 100 14.47 6.54 -8.66
N VAL A 101 14.24 7.69 -7.99
CA VAL A 101 15.30 8.66 -7.67
C VAL A 101 15.95 8.37 -6.30
N GLN A 102 15.97 7.11 -5.84
CA GLN A 102 16.44 6.74 -4.50
C GLN A 102 17.31 5.50 -4.44
#